data_AF-A0A8K9WTV7-F1
#
_entry.id   AF-A0A8K9WTV7-F1
#
_cell.length_a   1.000
_cell.length_b   1.000
_cell.length_c   1.000
_cell.angle_alpha   90.00
_cell.angle_beta   90.00
_cell.angle_gamma   90.00
#
_symmetry.space_group_name_H-M   'P 1'
#
loop_
_entity.id
_entity.type
_entity.pdbx_description
1 polymer ?
#
loop_
_entity_poly.entity_id
_entity_poly.type
_entity_poly.pdbx_seq_one_letter_code
_entity_poly.pdbx_strand_id
1 'polypeptide(L)'
;MCVCVCVCVCVSASVRVCVCVCVCVCIGAMLMAIWLKGMVAEETLALTKEMMMSGEVMSWPAEWEGLMVDKHSTGGVGDKISLVLAPALAACGCKVPMISGRGLAHTGGTLDKLESIPGFNVYQSVQQLHRILEEVGCCIVGQTDNLVPADKVMYALRDVTSTVDSLPLITGSIISKKGAESLSALVLDVKFGNAALYKDLGSAKSLAQSMVTVGNSLGIRTGAVLSRMNCPIGRCVGNTLEVMESLECLKGRGPDDILELVTSLGGLLLWMIGRAGSLEEGKKVISTTLQNGAALEKFQNMMIGQGVASQIAASLCSTNADYYSILRRAHYQTELETQGHGNTHRHRLTNANAHARTHTHTHTHTHTHTHTHTHTHTHTHTHTHTHTHTHTHTHTHTYTLHDFVFWCLQGQCWT
;
A
#
# COMPACT_ATOMS: atom_id res chain seq x y z
N MET A 1 16.84 -20.75 -20.14
CA MET A 1 16.91 -19.89 -21.36
C MET A 1 15.62 -20.01 -22.13
N CYS A 2 14.69 -19.08 -21.92
CA CYS A 2 13.72 -18.59 -22.91
C CYS A 2 13.03 -17.36 -22.29
N VAL A 3 13.82 -16.32 -22.02
CA VAL A 3 13.27 -14.98 -21.79
C VAL A 3 12.94 -14.47 -23.18
N CYS A 4 11.66 -14.52 -23.55
CA CYS A 4 11.19 -14.02 -24.82
C CYS A 4 11.30 -12.49 -24.77
N VAL A 5 12.44 -11.97 -25.23
CA VAL A 5 12.68 -10.55 -25.46
C VAL A 5 11.76 -10.12 -26.61
N CYS A 6 10.54 -9.70 -26.28
CA CYS A 6 9.65 -9.04 -27.24
C CYS A 6 10.07 -7.58 -27.41
N VAL A 7 11.13 -7.37 -28.20
CA VAL A 7 11.43 -6.07 -28.82
C VAL A 7 10.58 -5.99 -30.09
N CYS A 8 9.48 -5.23 -30.05
CA CYS A 8 8.61 -5.04 -31.22
C CYS A 8 8.88 -3.69 -31.90
N VAL A 9 9.28 -3.82 -33.17
CA VAL A 9 9.56 -2.77 -34.16
C VAL A 9 8.29 -2.00 -34.56
N CYS A 10 8.42 -0.68 -34.71
CA CYS A 10 7.36 0.23 -35.13
C CYS A 10 7.16 0.28 -36.65
N VAL A 11 5.94 -0.01 -37.14
CA VAL A 11 5.45 0.43 -38.47
C VAL A 11 3.94 0.69 -38.42
N SER A 12 3.50 1.91 -38.76
CA SER A 12 2.11 2.31 -39.13
C SER A 12 1.01 2.34 -38.04
N ALA A 13 0.15 3.38 -38.09
CA ALA A 13 -0.87 3.70 -37.08
C ALA A 13 -2.00 2.65 -36.91
N SER A 14 -2.23 1.78 -37.90
CA SER A 14 -3.18 0.66 -37.78
C SER A 14 -2.60 -0.56 -37.05
N VAL A 15 -1.27 -0.64 -36.92
CA VAL A 15 -0.55 -1.77 -36.28
C VAL A 15 -0.41 -1.58 -34.77
N ARG A 16 -0.53 -0.34 -34.25
CA ARG A 16 -0.44 -0.05 -32.81
C ARG A 16 -1.50 -0.80 -31.98
N VAL A 17 -2.72 -0.94 -32.49
CA VAL A 17 -3.79 -1.66 -31.78
C VAL A 17 -3.48 -3.17 -31.71
N CYS A 18 -3.00 -3.75 -32.82
CA CYS A 18 -2.70 -5.19 -32.89
C CYS A 18 -1.48 -5.57 -32.03
N VAL A 19 -0.43 -4.76 -32.03
CA VAL A 19 0.76 -4.96 -31.18
C VAL A 19 0.43 -4.81 -29.70
N CYS A 20 -0.36 -3.81 -29.32
CA CYS A 20 -0.74 -3.60 -27.91
C CYS A 20 -1.63 -4.76 -27.40
N VAL A 21 -2.58 -5.24 -28.23
CA VAL A 21 -3.41 -6.41 -27.89
C VAL A 21 -2.57 -7.68 -27.78
N CYS A 22 -1.63 -7.93 -28.70
CA CYS A 22 -0.75 -9.11 -28.63
C CYS A 22 0.14 -9.08 -27.38
N VAL A 23 0.69 -7.92 -27.02
CA VAL A 23 1.51 -7.74 -25.81
C VAL A 23 0.67 -7.99 -24.55
N CYS A 24 -0.54 -7.43 -24.44
CA CYS A 24 -1.42 -7.68 -23.29
C CYS A 24 -1.81 -9.16 -23.15
N VAL A 25 -2.08 -9.85 -24.27
CA VAL A 25 -2.40 -11.29 -24.28
C VAL A 25 -1.20 -12.11 -23.82
N CYS A 26 0.00 -11.81 -24.32
CA CYS A 26 1.23 -12.49 -23.90
C CYS A 26 1.54 -12.28 -22.43
N ILE A 27 1.39 -11.05 -21.92
CA ILE A 27 1.59 -10.75 -20.49
C ILE A 27 0.52 -11.48 -19.66
N GLY A 28 -0.75 -11.44 -20.06
CA GLY A 28 -1.83 -12.17 -19.37
C GLY A 28 -1.57 -13.68 -19.29
N ALA A 29 -1.11 -14.30 -20.38
CA ALA A 29 -0.73 -15.71 -20.41
C ALA A 29 0.47 -16.01 -19.48
N MET A 30 1.49 -15.15 -19.48
CA MET A 30 2.64 -15.25 -18.57
C MET A 30 2.21 -15.13 -17.11
N LEU A 31 1.37 -14.14 -16.77
CA LEU A 31 0.84 -13.93 -15.42
C LEU A 31 0.06 -15.15 -14.94
N MET A 32 -0.78 -15.74 -15.79
CA MET A 32 -1.53 -16.96 -15.46
C MET A 32 -0.61 -18.17 -15.29
N ALA A 33 0.43 -18.31 -16.12
CA ALA A 33 1.43 -19.37 -15.95
C ALA A 33 2.18 -19.25 -14.61
N ILE A 34 2.59 -18.04 -14.24
CA ILE A 34 3.21 -17.74 -12.92
C ILE A 34 2.23 -18.04 -11.79
N TRP A 35 0.96 -17.68 -11.93
CA TRP A 35 -0.06 -17.96 -10.93
C TRP A 35 -0.24 -19.47 -10.71
N LEU A 36 -0.26 -20.27 -11.79
CA LEU A 36 -0.44 -21.72 -11.73
C LEU A 36 0.80 -22.49 -11.24
N LYS A 37 2.01 -22.02 -11.57
CA LYS A 37 3.27 -22.75 -11.32
C LYS A 37 4.11 -22.17 -10.20
N GLY A 38 3.82 -20.95 -9.76
CA GLY A 38 4.71 -20.20 -8.88
C GLY A 38 6.00 -19.81 -9.59
N MET A 39 6.96 -19.33 -8.80
CA MET A 39 8.32 -19.01 -9.23
C MET A 39 9.27 -19.43 -8.11
N VAL A 40 10.48 -19.86 -8.47
CA VAL A 40 11.54 -20.03 -7.46
C VAL A 40 12.08 -18.67 -6.99
N ALA A 41 12.87 -18.67 -5.92
CA ALA A 41 13.37 -17.45 -5.31
C ALA A 41 14.20 -16.60 -6.28
N GLU A 42 15.05 -17.25 -7.09
CA GLU A 42 15.90 -16.61 -8.09
C GLU A 42 15.08 -15.93 -9.18
N GLU A 43 14.03 -16.58 -9.66
CA GLU A 43 13.13 -16.02 -10.66
C GLU A 43 12.34 -14.83 -10.09
N THR A 44 11.87 -14.94 -8.85
CA THR A 44 11.13 -13.86 -8.17
C THR A 44 12.03 -12.64 -7.99
N LEU A 45 13.28 -12.84 -7.58
CA LEU A 45 14.28 -11.78 -7.47
C LEU A 45 14.56 -11.12 -8.83
N ALA A 46 14.76 -11.92 -9.89
CA ALA A 46 14.99 -11.40 -11.23
C ALA A 46 13.82 -10.54 -11.71
N LEU A 47 12.58 -11.04 -11.59
CA LEU A 47 11.38 -10.28 -11.95
C LEU A 47 11.28 -8.97 -11.15
N THR A 48 11.53 -9.03 -9.84
CA THR A 48 11.50 -7.85 -8.96
C THR A 48 12.52 -6.80 -9.40
N LYS A 49 13.76 -7.23 -9.69
CA LYS A 49 14.84 -6.35 -10.12
C LYS A 49 14.54 -5.71 -11.47
N GLU A 50 14.06 -6.47 -12.45
CA GLU A 50 13.70 -5.93 -13.77
C GLU A 50 12.53 -4.93 -13.67
N MET A 51 11.52 -5.20 -12.82
CA MET A 51 10.46 -4.23 -12.57
C MET A 51 11.01 -2.95 -11.92
N MET A 52 11.86 -3.07 -10.91
CA MET A 52 12.50 -1.93 -10.24
C MET A 52 13.29 -1.06 -11.24
N MET A 53 14.09 -1.70 -12.10
CA MET A 53 14.94 -1.04 -13.10
C MET A 53 14.17 -0.55 -14.34
N SER A 54 12.87 -0.84 -14.45
CA SER A 54 12.05 -0.41 -15.60
C SER A 54 11.80 1.11 -15.65
N GLY A 55 12.10 1.82 -14.57
CA GLY A 55 11.86 3.25 -14.42
C GLY A 55 12.98 3.96 -13.67
N GLU A 56 12.69 5.15 -13.16
CA GLU A 56 13.60 5.90 -12.31
C GLU A 56 13.79 5.21 -10.96
N VAL A 57 15.05 5.12 -10.51
CA VAL A 57 15.43 4.72 -9.16
C VAL A 57 15.96 5.97 -8.45
N MET A 58 15.41 6.27 -7.28
CA MET A 58 15.77 7.46 -6.52
C MET A 58 17.21 7.38 -6.03
N SER A 59 17.91 8.51 -6.00
CA SER A 59 19.27 8.62 -5.48
C SER A 59 19.33 9.69 -4.42
N TRP A 60 19.85 9.35 -3.25
CA TRP A 60 19.91 10.25 -2.11
C TRP A 60 21.34 10.71 -1.83
N PRO A 61 21.52 11.87 -1.16
CA PRO A 61 22.83 12.32 -0.73
C PRO A 61 23.51 11.30 0.19
N ALA A 62 24.84 11.21 0.12
CA ALA A 62 25.62 10.21 0.86
C ALA A 62 25.49 10.38 2.38
N GLU A 63 25.27 11.61 2.85
CA GLU A 63 25.02 11.92 4.26
C GLU A 63 23.72 11.29 4.82
N TRP A 64 22.82 10.84 3.96
CA TRP A 64 21.59 10.14 4.37
C TRP A 64 21.74 8.62 4.35
N GLU A 65 22.91 8.11 3.96
CA GLU A 65 23.21 6.68 3.99
C GLU A 65 23.01 6.12 5.42
N GLY A 66 22.27 5.01 5.53
CA GLY A 66 21.90 4.42 6.80
C GLY A 66 20.67 5.04 7.48
N LEU A 67 20.17 6.19 7.01
CA LEU A 67 19.01 6.90 7.57
C LEU A 67 17.73 6.73 6.76
N MET A 68 17.83 6.29 5.51
CA MET A 68 16.70 6.06 4.62
C MET A 68 15.89 4.85 5.08
N VAL A 69 14.68 5.07 5.57
CA VAL A 69 13.80 4.00 6.05
C VAL A 69 12.39 4.15 5.52
N ASP A 70 11.70 3.04 5.34
CA ASP A 70 10.28 3.07 5.00
C ASP A 70 9.49 1.89 5.56
N LYS A 71 8.16 2.00 5.50
CA LYS A 71 7.20 0.96 5.86
C LYS A 71 6.25 0.68 4.71
N HIS A 72 6.05 -0.59 4.41
CA HIS A 72 4.95 -1.02 3.54
C HIS A 72 3.94 -1.87 4.31
N SER A 73 2.66 -1.78 3.96
CA SER A 73 1.60 -2.64 4.50
C SER A 73 0.90 -3.37 3.35
N THR A 74 0.52 -4.62 3.57
CA THR A 74 -0.31 -5.37 2.61
C THR A 74 -1.75 -4.84 2.50
N GLY A 75 -2.11 -3.83 3.31
CA GLY A 75 -3.41 -3.19 3.30
C GLY A 75 -4.38 -3.81 4.30
N GLY A 76 -5.29 -2.97 4.81
CA GLY A 76 -6.32 -3.37 5.76
C GLY A 76 -7.32 -2.26 6.03
N VAL A 77 -8.35 -2.57 6.80
CA VAL A 77 -9.42 -1.63 7.15
C VAL A 77 -8.99 -0.79 8.36
N GLY A 78 -9.07 0.53 8.25
CA GLY A 78 -8.60 1.43 9.30
C GLY A 78 -7.08 1.49 9.43
N ASP A 79 -6.29 1.06 8.43
CA ASP A 79 -4.82 1.09 8.52
C ASP A 79 -4.28 2.51 8.28
N LYS A 80 -4.27 3.33 9.34
CA LYS A 80 -3.73 4.72 9.33
C LYS A 80 -2.31 4.84 9.88
N ILE A 81 -1.64 3.70 10.08
CA ILE A 81 -0.33 3.60 10.75
C ILE A 81 0.71 4.49 10.08
N SER A 82 0.72 4.57 8.74
CA SER A 82 1.69 5.38 8.00
C SER A 82 1.63 6.88 8.34
N LEU A 83 0.45 7.43 8.64
CA LEU A 83 0.28 8.85 8.98
C LEU A 83 0.95 9.20 10.31
N VAL A 84 1.04 8.24 11.23
CA VAL A 84 1.64 8.40 12.55
C VAL A 84 3.12 8.00 12.53
N LEU A 85 3.46 6.90 11.85
CA LEU A 85 4.79 6.32 11.86
C LEU A 85 5.82 7.17 11.10
N ALA A 86 5.48 7.69 9.93
CA ALA A 86 6.40 8.49 9.11
C ALA A 86 6.96 9.72 9.87
N PRO A 87 6.13 10.58 10.49
CA PRO A 87 6.64 11.71 11.25
C PRO A 87 7.34 11.31 12.56
N ALA A 88 6.94 10.20 13.19
CA ALA A 88 7.64 9.68 14.38
C ALA A 88 9.08 9.24 14.05
N LEU A 89 9.27 8.53 12.92
CA LEU A 89 10.60 8.17 12.44
C LEU A 89 11.43 9.41 12.06
N ALA A 90 10.82 10.41 11.41
CA ALA A 90 11.50 11.66 11.11
C ALA A 90 11.92 12.43 12.38
N ALA A 91 11.13 12.37 13.45
CA ALA A 91 11.49 12.95 14.75
C ALA A 91 12.71 12.24 15.38
N CYS A 92 12.91 10.95 15.07
CA CYS A 92 14.10 10.17 15.44
C CYS A 92 15.32 10.41 14.52
N GLY A 93 15.23 11.34 13.57
CA GLY A 93 16.31 11.66 12.64
C GLY A 93 16.49 10.66 11.50
N CYS A 94 15.45 9.91 11.14
CA CYS A 94 15.40 9.12 9.91
C CYS A 94 14.92 9.97 8.72
N LYS A 95 15.13 9.46 7.50
CA LYS A 95 14.59 10.02 6.26
C LYS A 95 13.57 9.04 5.67
N VAL A 96 12.32 9.48 5.48
CA VAL A 96 11.18 8.61 5.12
C VAL A 96 10.54 9.06 3.80
N PRO A 97 11.01 8.56 2.63
CA PRO A 97 10.50 8.92 1.31
C PRO A 97 9.29 8.05 0.91
N MET A 98 8.26 7.99 1.76
CA MET A 98 7.23 6.97 1.63
C MET A 98 6.40 7.14 0.35
N ILE A 99 6.54 6.18 -0.57
CA ILE A 99 5.68 6.09 -1.74
C ILE A 99 4.49 5.20 -1.39
N SER A 100 3.29 5.74 -1.55
CA SER A 100 2.05 5.08 -1.18
C SER A 100 1.08 4.98 -2.35
N GLY A 101 0.11 4.09 -2.18
CA GLY A 101 -0.96 3.84 -3.14
C GLY A 101 -2.28 4.49 -2.73
N ARG A 102 -3.18 4.55 -3.72
CA ARG A 102 -4.61 4.79 -3.47
C ARG A 102 -5.30 3.51 -3.02
N GLY A 103 -6.51 3.65 -2.49
CA GLY A 103 -7.29 2.55 -1.97
C GLY A 103 -7.59 1.51 -3.04
N LEU A 104 -7.54 0.24 -2.63
CA LEU A 104 -7.85 -0.91 -3.48
C LEU A 104 -8.96 -1.72 -2.82
N ALA A 105 -9.99 -2.04 -3.60
CA ALA A 105 -11.19 -2.72 -3.13
C ALA A 105 -11.77 -2.08 -1.85
N HIS A 106 -11.79 -2.82 -0.74
CA HIS A 106 -12.34 -2.38 0.55
C HIS A 106 -11.30 -1.73 1.48
N THR A 107 -10.02 -1.68 1.08
CA THR A 107 -8.94 -1.09 1.86
C THR A 107 -8.79 0.39 1.51
N GLY A 108 -8.79 1.27 2.52
CA GLY A 108 -8.59 2.70 2.32
C GLY A 108 -7.14 3.04 2.02
N GLY A 109 -6.87 3.86 1.00
CA GLY A 109 -5.52 4.26 0.61
C GLY A 109 -4.96 5.38 1.48
N THR A 110 -3.65 5.35 1.75
CA THR A 110 -2.99 6.41 2.53
C THR A 110 -3.10 7.77 1.83
N LEU A 111 -3.00 7.80 0.51
CA LEU A 111 -3.12 9.05 -0.26
C LEU A 111 -4.51 9.65 -0.17
N ASP A 112 -5.56 8.82 -0.24
CA ASP A 112 -6.95 9.29 -0.18
C ASP A 112 -7.29 9.87 1.21
N LYS A 113 -6.63 9.37 2.27
CA LYS A 113 -6.69 9.95 3.62
C LYS A 113 -6.04 11.33 3.63
N LEU A 114 -4.82 11.46 3.12
CA LEU A 114 -4.08 12.73 3.12
C LEU A 114 -4.75 13.80 2.26
N GLU A 115 -5.31 13.45 1.10
CA GLU A 115 -6.07 14.39 0.25
C GLU A 115 -7.38 14.89 0.88
N SER A 116 -7.83 14.30 1.99
CA SER A 116 -8.93 14.88 2.78
C SER A 116 -8.52 16.15 3.53
N ILE A 117 -7.22 16.40 3.67
CA ILE A 117 -6.67 17.63 4.25
C ILE A 117 -6.64 18.71 3.16
N PRO A 118 -7.31 19.86 3.35
CA PRO A 118 -7.34 20.92 2.35
C PRO A 118 -5.93 21.41 1.97
N GLY A 119 -5.62 21.34 0.67
CA GLY A 119 -4.35 21.81 0.10
C GLY A 119 -3.21 20.78 0.10
N PHE A 120 -3.42 19.57 0.66
CA PHE A 120 -2.38 18.55 0.65
C PHE A 120 -2.13 18.03 -0.77
N ASN A 121 -0.89 18.14 -1.22
CA ASN A 121 -0.43 17.69 -2.54
C ASN A 121 0.42 16.41 -2.42
N VAL A 122 -0.16 15.30 -2.88
CA VAL A 122 0.47 13.97 -2.90
C VAL A 122 1.44 13.75 -4.07
N TYR A 123 1.53 14.69 -5.02
CA TYR A 123 2.44 14.60 -6.15
C TYR A 123 3.55 15.64 -6.01
N GLN A 124 4.78 15.17 -5.92
CA GLN A 124 5.97 16.00 -5.76
C GLN A 124 7.00 15.62 -6.84
N SER A 125 7.68 16.62 -7.39
CA SER A 125 8.89 16.40 -8.18
C SER A 125 10.02 15.85 -7.30
N VAL A 126 11.01 15.20 -7.91
CA VAL A 126 12.20 14.70 -7.19
C VAL A 126 12.89 15.84 -6.41
N GLN A 127 12.99 17.04 -6.99
CA GLN A 127 13.59 18.20 -6.31
C GLN A 127 12.75 18.69 -5.11
N GLN A 128 11.43 18.53 -5.14
CA GLN A 128 10.57 18.81 -3.98
C GLN A 128 10.75 17.73 -2.92
N LEU A 129 10.82 16.45 -3.30
CA LEU A 129 11.07 15.35 -2.38
C LEU A 129 12.38 15.56 -1.60
N HIS A 130 13.48 15.87 -2.29
CA HIS A 130 14.75 16.17 -1.63
C HIS A 130 14.62 17.30 -0.60
N ARG A 131 13.96 18.42 -0.96
CA ARG A 131 13.79 19.55 -0.03
C ARG A 131 12.97 19.18 1.19
N ILE A 132 11.83 18.49 0.99
CA ILE A 132 10.96 18.08 2.10
C ILE A 132 11.68 17.08 3.02
N LEU A 133 12.40 16.12 2.45
CA LEU A 133 13.18 15.16 3.24
C LEU A 133 14.33 15.84 3.97
N GLU A 134 14.94 16.87 3.40
CA GLU A 134 16.00 17.62 4.06
C GLU A 134 15.47 18.42 5.25
N GLU A 135 14.43 19.21 5.04
CA GLU A 135 13.86 20.12 6.04
C GLU A 135 13.02 19.39 7.10
N VAL A 136 12.20 18.44 6.68
CA VAL A 136 11.22 17.75 7.54
C VAL A 136 11.71 16.38 7.95
N GLY A 137 12.26 15.59 7.03
CA GLY A 137 12.67 14.20 7.27
C GLY A 137 11.66 13.14 6.83
N CYS A 138 10.42 13.53 6.48
CA CYS A 138 9.45 12.60 5.90
C CYS A 138 8.53 13.28 4.89
N CYS A 139 8.07 12.49 3.93
CA CYS A 139 6.97 12.83 3.03
C CYS A 139 6.18 11.57 2.68
N ILE A 140 4.91 11.73 2.32
CA ILE A 140 4.09 10.64 1.78
C ILE A 140 3.55 11.07 0.42
N VAL A 141 3.98 10.37 -0.64
CA VAL A 141 3.67 10.74 -2.02
C VAL A 141 3.10 9.57 -2.82
N GLY A 142 2.40 9.89 -3.90
CA GLY A 142 1.97 8.91 -4.87
C GLY A 142 3.08 8.48 -5.82
N GLN A 143 2.86 7.33 -6.46
CA GLN A 143 3.71 6.84 -7.54
C GLN A 143 3.67 7.83 -8.73
N THR A 144 4.84 8.27 -9.19
CA THR A 144 4.97 9.03 -10.44
C THR A 144 4.95 8.06 -11.63
N ASP A 145 4.63 8.56 -12.82
CA ASP A 145 4.58 7.73 -14.03
C ASP A 145 5.93 7.08 -14.40
N ASN A 146 7.03 7.65 -13.89
CA ASN A 146 8.39 7.17 -14.16
C ASN A 146 8.86 6.12 -13.16
N LEU A 147 8.18 5.92 -12.04
CA LEU A 147 8.62 5.00 -10.98
C LEU A 147 8.02 3.60 -11.22
N VAL A 148 8.87 2.60 -11.48
CA VAL A 148 8.48 1.19 -11.69
C VAL A 148 7.28 1.03 -12.68
N PRO A 149 7.37 1.56 -13.91
CA PRO A 149 6.28 1.52 -14.89
C PRO A 149 5.86 0.09 -15.30
N ALA A 150 6.79 -0.88 -15.25
CA ALA A 150 6.45 -2.28 -15.54
C ALA A 150 5.43 -2.84 -14.53
N ASP A 151 5.58 -2.55 -13.24
CA ASP A 151 4.62 -2.98 -12.22
C ASP A 151 3.25 -2.34 -12.45
N LYS A 152 3.20 -1.06 -12.86
CA LYS A 152 1.92 -0.38 -13.17
C LYS A 152 1.14 -1.12 -14.26
N VAL A 153 1.82 -1.53 -15.34
CA VAL A 153 1.22 -2.30 -16.43
C VAL A 153 0.84 -3.71 -15.97
N MET A 154 1.75 -4.41 -15.30
CA MET A 154 1.50 -5.78 -14.83
C MET A 154 0.38 -5.84 -13.80
N TYR A 155 0.31 -4.88 -12.87
CA TYR A 155 -0.75 -4.81 -11.85
C TYR A 155 -2.11 -4.55 -12.49
N ALA A 156 -2.21 -3.60 -13.44
CA ALA A 156 -3.45 -3.34 -14.16
C ALA A 156 -3.97 -4.59 -14.89
N LEU A 157 -3.06 -5.38 -15.49
CA LEU A 157 -3.42 -6.64 -16.13
C LEU A 157 -3.80 -7.72 -15.11
N ARG A 158 -3.11 -7.80 -13.97
CA ARG A 158 -3.43 -8.75 -12.90
C ARG A 158 -4.84 -8.57 -12.37
N ASP A 159 -5.25 -7.31 -12.18
CA ASP A 159 -6.57 -6.93 -11.67
C ASP A 159 -7.72 -7.41 -12.57
N VAL A 160 -7.52 -7.38 -13.89
CA VAL A 160 -8.55 -7.79 -14.87
C VAL A 160 -8.40 -9.24 -15.36
N THR A 161 -7.37 -9.96 -14.91
CA THR A 161 -7.12 -11.37 -15.29
C THR A 161 -7.18 -12.33 -14.11
N SER A 162 -7.60 -11.87 -12.93
CA SER A 162 -7.65 -12.67 -11.70
C SER A 162 -6.31 -13.32 -11.34
N THR A 163 -5.21 -12.59 -11.53
CA THR A 163 -3.85 -13.04 -11.18
C THR A 163 -3.20 -12.15 -10.10
N VAL A 164 -4.03 -11.44 -9.33
CA VAL A 164 -3.57 -10.58 -8.22
C VAL A 164 -3.00 -11.43 -7.07
N ASP A 165 -3.67 -12.52 -6.70
CA ASP A 165 -3.39 -13.36 -5.53
C ASP A 165 -2.28 -14.40 -5.76
N SER A 166 -1.16 -13.98 -6.35
CA SER A 166 0.03 -14.81 -6.57
C SER A 166 1.20 -14.31 -5.72
N LEU A 167 1.74 -15.18 -4.86
CA LEU A 167 2.85 -14.86 -3.96
C LEU A 167 4.07 -14.21 -4.65
N PRO A 168 4.64 -14.77 -5.74
CA PRO A 168 5.78 -14.13 -6.42
C PRO A 168 5.41 -12.81 -7.11
N LEU A 169 4.19 -12.69 -7.65
CA LEU A 169 3.74 -11.44 -8.28
C LEU A 169 3.49 -10.33 -7.25
N ILE A 170 2.91 -10.67 -6.09
CA ILE A 170 2.73 -9.73 -4.97
C ILE A 170 4.09 -9.29 -4.45
N THR A 171 4.99 -10.24 -4.21
CA THR A 171 6.34 -9.98 -3.72
C THR A 171 7.09 -9.04 -4.65
N GLY A 172 7.14 -9.37 -5.95
CA GLY A 172 7.83 -8.54 -6.93
C GLY A 172 7.19 -7.17 -7.07
N SER A 173 5.85 -7.10 -7.09
CA SER A 173 5.14 -5.83 -7.18
C SER A 173 5.48 -4.91 -6.01
N ILE A 174 5.39 -5.40 -4.78
CA ILE A 174 5.64 -4.57 -3.58
C ILE A 174 7.11 -4.17 -3.49
N ILE A 175 8.02 -5.15 -3.58
CA ILE A 175 9.44 -4.91 -3.34
C ILE A 175 10.08 -4.10 -4.47
N SER A 176 9.64 -4.21 -5.73
CA SER A 176 10.18 -3.38 -6.81
C SER A 176 9.95 -1.89 -6.57
N LYS A 177 8.76 -1.50 -6.09
CA LYS A 177 8.44 -0.12 -5.71
C LYS A 177 9.31 0.37 -4.56
N LYS A 178 9.47 -0.45 -3.51
CA LYS A 178 10.30 -0.11 -2.34
C LYS A 178 11.79 -0.13 -2.64
N GLY A 179 12.23 -0.95 -3.59
CA GLY A 179 13.60 -0.94 -4.08
C GLY A 179 13.95 0.32 -4.86
N ALA A 180 12.98 0.88 -5.60
CA ALA A 180 13.17 2.13 -6.32
C ALA A 180 13.35 3.36 -5.40
N GLU A 181 13.03 3.25 -4.11
CA GLU A 181 13.22 4.30 -3.09
C GLU A 181 14.64 4.35 -2.51
N SER A 182 15.54 3.40 -2.85
CA SER A 182 16.92 3.34 -2.35
C SER A 182 17.04 3.40 -0.81
N LEU A 183 16.34 2.48 -0.15
CA LEU A 183 16.22 2.42 1.31
C LEU A 183 17.39 1.70 1.98
N SER A 184 17.78 2.17 3.16
CA SER A 184 18.72 1.48 4.06
C SER A 184 18.05 0.41 4.91
N ALA A 185 16.76 0.59 5.23
CA ALA A 185 15.93 -0.42 5.89
C ALA A 185 14.45 -0.31 5.49
N LEU A 186 13.77 -1.45 5.45
CA LEU A 186 12.35 -1.56 5.14
C LEU A 186 11.67 -2.46 6.17
N VAL A 187 10.54 -2.01 6.71
CA VAL A 187 9.67 -2.87 7.52
C VAL A 187 8.36 -3.17 6.78
N LEU A 188 7.98 -4.44 6.78
CA LEU A 188 6.78 -4.94 6.14
C LEU A 188 5.74 -5.26 7.21
N ASP A 189 4.58 -4.62 7.12
CA ASP A 189 3.42 -4.88 7.96
C ASP A 189 2.47 -5.82 7.20
N VAL A 190 2.63 -7.12 7.44
CA VAL A 190 1.89 -8.16 6.73
C VAL A 190 0.67 -8.55 7.53
N LYS A 191 -0.50 -8.19 7.01
CA LYS A 191 -1.78 -8.40 7.66
C LYS A 191 -2.22 -9.86 7.49
N PHE A 192 -2.82 -10.42 8.55
CA PHE A 192 -3.54 -11.69 8.47
C PHE A 192 -4.88 -11.64 9.20
N GLY A 193 -5.89 -12.34 8.69
CA GLY A 193 -7.22 -12.40 9.28
C GLY A 193 -8.35 -12.08 8.31
N ASN A 194 -9.56 -11.91 8.83
CA ASN A 194 -10.79 -11.82 8.02
C ASN A 194 -10.81 -10.66 7.00
N ALA A 195 -10.16 -9.54 7.31
CA ALA A 195 -10.09 -8.36 6.45
C ALA A 195 -8.66 -8.13 5.89
N ALA A 196 -7.83 -9.17 5.86
CA ALA A 196 -6.52 -9.16 5.20
C ALA A 196 -6.55 -9.93 3.88
N LEU A 197 -5.51 -9.73 3.06
CA LEU A 197 -5.28 -10.50 1.84
C LEU A 197 -5.17 -12.01 2.14
N TYR A 198 -4.45 -12.37 3.21
CA TYR A 198 -4.33 -13.74 3.68
C TYR A 198 -5.09 -13.93 5.00
N LYS A 199 -5.92 -14.97 5.08
CA LYS A 199 -6.74 -15.23 6.27
C LYS A 199 -5.96 -15.92 7.38
N ASP A 200 -5.05 -16.82 7.02
CA ASP A 200 -4.29 -17.61 7.97
C ASP A 200 -2.86 -17.09 8.16
N LEU A 201 -2.31 -17.37 9.35
CA LEU A 201 -0.97 -16.95 9.73
C LEU A 201 0.13 -17.62 8.89
N GLY A 202 -0.08 -18.85 8.41
CA GLY A 202 0.92 -19.59 7.62
C GLY A 202 1.15 -18.97 6.25
N SER A 203 0.08 -18.60 5.56
CA SER A 203 0.13 -17.91 4.26
C SER A 203 0.71 -16.49 4.41
N ALA A 204 0.29 -15.75 5.43
CA ALA A 204 0.85 -14.43 5.73
C ALA A 204 2.34 -14.50 6.07
N LYS A 205 2.75 -15.49 6.86
CA LYS A 205 4.17 -15.77 7.12
C LYS A 205 4.88 -16.01 5.79
N SER A 206 4.41 -16.92 4.94
CA SER A 206 5.03 -17.24 3.65
C SER A 206 5.22 -16.01 2.76
N LEU A 207 4.22 -15.13 2.66
CA LEU A 207 4.35 -13.85 1.96
C LEU A 207 5.45 -12.98 2.58
N ALA A 208 5.45 -12.83 3.91
CA ALA A 208 6.47 -12.06 4.61
C ALA A 208 7.89 -12.61 4.35
N GLN A 209 8.07 -13.94 4.41
CA GLN A 209 9.37 -14.58 4.15
C GLN A 209 9.86 -14.29 2.73
N SER A 210 8.96 -14.38 1.74
CA SER A 210 9.29 -14.08 0.35
C SER A 210 9.74 -12.64 0.16
N MET A 211 8.96 -11.67 0.68
CA MET A 211 9.29 -10.25 0.60
C MET A 211 10.57 -9.87 1.35
N VAL A 212 10.79 -10.44 2.55
CA VAL A 212 12.02 -10.25 3.32
C VAL A 212 13.24 -10.81 2.57
N THR A 213 13.11 -11.99 1.97
CA THR A 213 14.21 -12.64 1.23
C THR A 213 14.60 -11.82 0.01
N VAL A 214 13.62 -11.40 -0.80
CA VAL A 214 13.86 -10.58 -2.00
C VAL A 214 14.39 -9.20 -1.63
N GLY A 215 13.81 -8.52 -0.63
CA GLY A 215 14.28 -7.21 -0.17
C GLY A 215 15.74 -7.23 0.29
N ASN A 216 16.12 -8.21 1.11
CA ASN A 216 17.51 -8.37 1.55
C ASN A 216 18.45 -8.74 0.40
N SER A 217 17.98 -9.51 -0.58
CA SER A 217 18.76 -9.86 -1.78
C SER A 217 19.01 -8.65 -2.71
N LEU A 218 18.16 -7.60 -2.61
CA LEU A 218 18.37 -6.31 -3.26
C LEU A 218 19.24 -5.34 -2.44
N GLY A 219 19.76 -5.77 -1.29
CA GLY A 219 20.63 -4.95 -0.43
C GLY A 219 19.89 -4.07 0.58
N ILE A 220 18.57 -4.22 0.70
CA ILE A 220 17.75 -3.46 1.66
C ILE A 220 17.58 -4.30 2.91
N ARG A 221 18.04 -3.81 4.08
CA ARG A 221 17.77 -4.49 5.36
C ARG A 221 16.26 -4.57 5.57
N THR A 222 15.68 -5.75 5.37
CA THR A 222 14.23 -5.92 5.35
C THR A 222 13.78 -6.80 6.51
N GLY A 223 12.79 -6.32 7.26
CA GLY A 223 12.13 -7.04 8.35
C GLY A 223 10.62 -7.06 8.17
N ALA A 224 9.92 -7.91 8.89
CA ALA A 224 8.46 -7.99 8.81
C ALA A 224 7.82 -8.16 10.19
N VAL A 225 6.64 -7.56 10.35
CA VAL A 225 5.72 -7.74 11.47
C VAL A 225 4.44 -8.35 10.93
N LEU A 226 4.03 -9.48 11.50
CA LEU A 226 2.74 -10.12 11.20
C LEU A 226 1.69 -9.52 12.14
N SER A 227 0.71 -8.80 11.61
CA SER A 227 -0.31 -8.14 12.43
C SER A 227 -1.72 -8.61 12.09
N ARG A 228 -2.56 -8.74 13.12
CA ARG A 228 -3.94 -9.23 12.98
C ARG A 228 -4.83 -8.16 12.35
N MET A 229 -5.74 -8.59 11.48
CA MET A 229 -6.74 -7.79 10.79
C MET A 229 -8.11 -8.49 10.84
N ASN A 230 -8.47 -8.97 12.04
CA ASN A 230 -9.79 -9.55 12.30
C ASN A 230 -10.85 -8.47 12.57
N CYS A 231 -10.40 -7.31 13.08
CA CYS A 231 -11.18 -6.09 13.27
C CYS A 231 -10.44 -4.91 12.63
N PRO A 232 -11.15 -3.81 12.32
CA PRO A 232 -10.49 -2.58 11.86
C PRO A 232 -9.46 -2.08 12.86
N ILE A 233 -8.35 -1.53 12.36
CA ILE A 233 -7.33 -0.90 13.21
C ILE A 233 -7.85 0.46 13.70
N GLY A 234 -7.72 0.72 15.00
CA GLY A 234 -8.23 1.91 15.68
C GLY A 234 -9.75 1.97 15.75
N ARG A 235 -10.30 3.15 15.98
CA ARG A 235 -11.76 3.37 16.16
C ARG A 235 -12.41 4.04 14.95
N CYS A 236 -11.63 4.53 13.99
CA CYS A 236 -12.13 5.26 12.83
C CYS A 236 -11.82 4.54 11.52
N VAL A 237 -12.80 4.45 10.62
CA VAL A 237 -12.61 3.94 9.25
C VAL A 237 -13.14 4.97 8.24
N GLY A 238 -12.29 5.36 7.29
CA GLY A 238 -12.60 6.36 6.27
C GLY A 238 -11.39 7.24 5.96
N ASN A 239 -11.60 8.36 5.27
CA ASN A 239 -10.51 9.26 4.92
C ASN A 239 -10.29 10.29 6.03
N THR A 240 -11.21 11.26 6.14
CA THR A 240 -11.15 12.32 7.15
C THR A 240 -11.09 11.77 8.58
N LEU A 241 -11.90 10.76 8.89
CA LEU A 241 -11.93 10.19 10.25
C LEU A 241 -10.59 9.55 10.63
N GLU A 242 -9.91 8.90 9.70
CA GLU A 242 -8.60 8.31 9.96
C GLU A 242 -7.51 9.35 10.09
N VAL A 243 -7.60 10.48 9.37
CA VAL A 243 -6.72 11.65 9.60
C VAL A 243 -6.92 12.22 11.00
N MET A 244 -8.18 12.40 11.43
CA MET A 244 -8.49 12.89 12.78
C MET A 244 -7.93 11.97 13.86
N GLU A 245 -8.12 10.66 13.73
CA GLU A 245 -7.58 9.69 14.70
C GLU A 245 -6.05 9.64 14.68
N SER A 246 -5.42 9.85 13.52
CA SER A 246 -3.95 9.97 13.41
C SER A 246 -3.43 11.21 14.13
N LEU A 247 -4.10 12.35 13.99
CA LEU A 247 -3.76 13.59 14.72
C LEU A 247 -3.93 13.42 16.23
N GLU A 248 -4.99 12.73 16.68
CA GLU A 248 -5.16 12.39 18.09
C GLU A 248 -4.04 11.46 18.59
N CYS A 249 -3.62 10.48 17.78
CA CYS A 249 -2.49 9.62 18.11
C CYS A 249 -1.18 10.41 18.25
N LEU A 250 -0.91 11.34 17.33
CA LEU A 250 0.26 12.24 17.38
C LEU A 250 0.21 13.22 18.56
N LYS A 251 -0.97 13.48 19.13
CA LYS A 251 -1.18 14.25 20.38
C LYS A 251 -1.09 13.38 21.64
N GLY A 252 -0.73 12.10 21.52
CA GLY A 252 -0.65 11.16 22.63
C GLY A 252 -2.01 10.64 23.13
N ARG A 253 -3.10 10.82 22.36
CA ARG A 253 -4.48 10.44 22.70
C ARG A 253 -5.04 9.35 21.76
N GLY A 254 -4.16 8.57 21.13
CA GLY A 254 -4.52 7.53 20.17
C GLY A 254 -5.01 6.24 20.82
N PRO A 255 -5.69 5.36 20.07
CA PRO A 255 -5.99 3.99 20.48
C PRO A 255 -4.72 3.15 20.76
N ASP A 256 -4.81 2.23 21.72
CA ASP A 256 -3.68 1.39 22.16
C ASP A 256 -3.15 0.47 21.05
N ASP A 257 -4.03 -0.07 20.21
CA ASP A 257 -3.67 -0.95 19.10
C ASP A 257 -2.86 -0.24 18.01
N ILE A 258 -3.21 1.04 17.73
CA ILE A 258 -2.43 1.90 16.84
C ILE A 258 -1.06 2.16 17.47
N LEU A 259 -1.00 2.50 18.76
CA LEU A 259 0.25 2.81 19.45
C LEU A 259 1.19 1.59 19.49
N GLU A 260 0.67 0.41 19.80
CA GLU A 260 1.42 -0.84 19.81
C GLU A 260 2.02 -1.14 18.43
N LEU A 261 1.24 -1.00 17.37
CA LEU A 261 1.70 -1.30 16.02
C LEU A 261 2.71 -0.25 15.51
N VAL A 262 2.47 1.04 15.75
CA VAL A 262 3.41 2.12 15.40
C VAL A 262 4.74 1.95 16.13
N THR A 263 4.71 1.71 17.44
CA THR A 263 5.94 1.53 18.23
C THR A 263 6.69 0.26 17.82
N SER A 264 5.99 -0.83 17.53
CA SER A 264 6.61 -2.09 17.09
C SER A 264 7.30 -1.95 15.72
N LEU A 265 6.62 -1.34 14.74
CA LEU A 265 7.19 -1.12 13.40
C LEU A 265 8.35 -0.12 13.43
N GLY A 266 8.17 1.00 14.12
CA GLY A 266 9.20 2.04 14.23
C GLY A 266 10.40 1.57 15.05
N GLY A 267 10.16 0.85 16.15
CA GLY A 267 11.22 0.28 16.97
C GLY A 267 12.06 -0.76 16.22
N LEU A 268 11.41 -1.60 15.41
CA LEU A 268 12.11 -2.54 14.53
C LEU A 268 13.00 -1.79 13.51
N LEU A 269 12.48 -0.74 12.87
CA LEU A 269 13.28 0.07 11.95
C LEU A 269 14.49 0.73 12.65
N LEU A 270 14.29 1.35 13.80
CA LEU A 270 15.37 2.00 14.56
C LEU A 270 16.45 1.01 14.99
N TRP A 271 16.06 -0.19 15.43
CA TRP A 271 16.99 -1.25 15.76
C TRP A 271 17.75 -1.73 14.51
N MET A 272 17.04 -1.97 13.41
CA MET A 272 17.64 -2.43 12.14
C MET A 272 18.69 -1.46 11.61
N ILE A 273 18.53 -0.14 11.79
CA ILE A 273 19.50 0.87 11.37
C ILE A 273 20.56 1.21 12.43
N GLY A 274 20.55 0.57 13.61
CA GLY A 274 21.51 0.81 14.68
C GLY A 274 21.30 2.12 15.44
N ARG A 275 20.11 2.73 15.34
CA ARG A 275 19.70 3.90 16.14
C ARG A 275 19.11 3.52 17.51
N ALA A 276 18.84 2.24 17.72
CA ALA A 276 18.49 1.65 19.02
C ALA A 276 19.26 0.33 19.20
N GLY A 277 19.72 0.03 20.42
CA GLY A 277 20.43 -1.20 20.73
C GLY A 277 19.53 -2.44 20.78
N SER A 278 18.22 -2.26 20.92
CA SER A 278 17.23 -3.35 20.91
C SER A 278 15.87 -2.89 20.36
N LEU A 279 15.01 -3.85 20.00
CA LEU A 279 13.62 -3.58 19.63
C LEU A 279 12.85 -2.83 20.73
N GLU A 280 13.02 -3.23 21.99
CA GLU A 280 12.33 -2.59 23.12
C GLU A 280 12.81 -1.17 23.39
N GLU A 281 14.10 -0.90 23.19
CA GLU A 281 14.62 0.47 23.21
C GLU A 281 14.03 1.29 22.06
N GLY A 282 14.00 0.74 20.84
CA GLY A 282 13.39 1.41 19.69
C GLY A 282 11.90 1.74 19.90
N LYS A 283 11.13 0.80 20.46
CA LYS A 283 9.71 1.01 20.82
C LYS A 283 9.56 2.17 21.80
N LYS A 284 10.40 2.24 22.83
CA LYS A 284 10.41 3.33 23.83
C LYS A 284 10.71 4.67 23.17
N VAL A 285 11.73 4.74 22.31
CA VAL A 285 12.09 5.97 21.58
C VAL A 285 10.90 6.48 20.76
N ILE A 286 10.27 5.61 19.96
CA ILE A 286 9.10 6.00 19.16
C ILE A 286 7.95 6.47 20.07
N SER A 287 7.66 5.73 21.15
CA SER A 287 6.63 6.11 22.12
C SER A 287 6.89 7.49 22.72
N THR A 288 8.13 7.78 23.10
CA THR A 288 8.53 9.10 23.61
C THR A 288 8.30 10.22 22.58
N THR A 289 8.61 9.99 21.29
CA THR A 289 8.36 11.02 20.24
C THR A 289 6.88 11.33 20.02
N LEU A 290 6.00 10.38 20.28
CA LEU A 290 4.55 10.59 20.22
C LEU A 290 4.05 11.36 21.44
N GLN A 291 4.62 11.09 22.62
CA GLN A 291 4.21 11.71 23.89
C GLN A 291 4.74 13.14 24.05
N ASN A 292 5.93 13.44 23.52
CA ASN A 292 6.56 14.75 23.68
C ASN A 292 6.19 15.77 22.59
N GLY A 293 5.37 15.38 21.61
CA GLY A 293 4.90 16.24 20.53
C GLY A 293 5.86 16.40 19.34
N ALA A 294 7.07 15.82 19.38
CA ALA A 294 8.02 15.94 18.29
C ALA A 294 7.49 15.31 16.98
N ALA A 295 6.79 14.18 17.08
CA ALA A 295 6.14 13.57 15.92
C ALA A 295 5.01 14.47 15.36
N LEU A 296 4.25 15.14 16.22
CA LEU A 296 3.19 16.06 15.79
C LEU A 296 3.76 17.26 15.03
N GLU A 297 4.88 17.80 15.49
CA GLU A 297 5.60 18.88 14.81
C GLU A 297 6.09 18.44 13.42
N LYS A 298 6.68 17.24 13.32
CA LYS A 298 7.08 16.67 12.03
C LYS A 298 5.90 16.48 11.08
N PHE A 299 4.75 16.02 11.57
CA PHE A 299 3.54 15.90 10.76
C PHE A 299 3.03 17.27 10.29
N GLN A 300 3.04 18.28 11.14
CA GLN A 300 2.69 19.66 10.78
C GLN A 300 3.58 20.18 9.66
N ASN A 301 4.90 20.01 9.80
CA ASN A 301 5.88 20.47 8.82
C ASN A 301 5.78 19.68 7.51
N MET A 302 5.45 18.38 7.57
CA MET A 302 5.17 17.56 6.38
C MET A 302 3.94 18.09 5.62
N MET A 303 2.84 18.40 6.33
CA MET A 303 1.66 19.01 5.71
C MET A 303 2.01 20.31 4.97
N ILE A 304 2.79 21.19 5.62
CA ILE A 304 3.22 22.46 5.03
C ILE A 304 4.13 22.24 3.82
N GLY A 305 5.14 21.37 3.96
CA GLY A 305 6.04 21.01 2.86
C GLY A 305 5.33 20.38 1.67
N GLN A 306 4.17 19.76 1.90
CA GLN A 306 3.31 19.18 0.87
C GLN A 306 2.12 20.08 0.48
N GLY A 307 2.17 21.39 0.76
CA GLY A 307 1.25 22.38 0.16
C GLY A 307 0.07 22.81 1.03
N VAL A 308 -0.10 22.26 2.24
CA VAL A 308 -1.12 22.74 3.19
C VAL A 308 -0.71 24.12 3.72
N ALA A 309 -1.65 25.06 3.76
CA ALA A 309 -1.37 26.38 4.30
C ALA A 309 -0.99 26.31 5.79
N SER A 310 0.01 27.08 6.22
CA SER A 310 0.59 26.99 7.58
C SER A 310 -0.45 27.19 8.69
N GLN A 311 -1.40 28.11 8.49
CA GLN A 311 -2.51 28.34 9.43
C GLN A 311 -3.44 27.14 9.54
N ILE A 312 -3.68 26.40 8.45
CA ILE A 312 -4.51 25.20 8.45
C ILE A 312 -3.77 24.07 9.20
N ALA A 313 -2.50 23.85 8.87
CA ALA A 313 -1.66 22.84 9.51
C ALA A 313 -1.55 23.08 11.03
N ALA A 314 -1.27 24.32 11.45
CA ALA A 314 -1.20 24.69 12.86
C ALA A 314 -2.54 24.51 13.58
N SER A 315 -3.66 24.86 12.93
CA SER A 315 -4.99 24.69 13.52
C SER A 315 -5.34 23.22 13.74
N LEU A 316 -5.02 22.34 12.78
CA LEU A 316 -5.21 20.88 12.90
C LEU A 316 -4.35 20.28 14.02
N CYS A 317 -3.11 20.76 14.18
CA CYS A 317 -2.18 20.29 15.20
C CYS A 317 -2.42 20.89 16.60
N SER A 318 -3.29 21.87 16.75
CA SER A 318 -3.61 22.47 18.07
C SER A 318 -4.25 21.47 19.03
N THR A 319 -3.99 21.61 20.34
CA THR A 319 -4.43 20.67 21.39
C THR A 319 -5.95 20.39 21.38
N ASN A 320 -6.75 21.43 21.12
CA ASN A 320 -8.21 21.40 21.10
C ASN A 320 -8.78 21.75 19.72
N ALA A 321 -8.13 21.27 18.66
CA ALA A 321 -8.54 21.52 17.28
C ALA A 321 -10.01 21.13 17.04
N ASP A 322 -10.82 22.08 16.56
CA ASP A 322 -12.10 21.73 15.94
C ASP A 322 -11.83 21.25 14.52
N TYR A 323 -11.64 19.93 14.39
CA TYR A 323 -11.35 19.31 13.09
C TYR A 323 -12.40 19.62 12.03
N TYR A 324 -13.68 19.76 12.38
CA TYR A 324 -14.75 19.97 11.40
C TYR A 324 -14.84 21.41 10.90
N SER A 325 -14.13 22.35 11.53
CA SER A 325 -13.94 23.69 10.97
C SER A 325 -13.06 23.70 9.71
N ILE A 326 -12.26 22.64 9.50
CA ILE A 326 -11.27 22.53 8.43
C ILE A 326 -11.55 21.31 7.54
N LEU A 327 -11.70 20.14 8.16
CA LEU A 327 -11.87 18.87 7.48
C LEU A 327 -13.34 18.64 7.14
N ARG A 328 -13.57 18.08 5.95
CA ARG A 328 -14.94 17.80 5.49
C ARG A 328 -15.56 16.69 6.32
N ARG A 329 -16.76 16.98 6.86
CA ARG A 329 -17.62 15.98 7.47
C ARG A 329 -18.38 15.22 6.38
N ALA A 330 -18.37 13.89 6.44
CA ALA A 330 -19.22 13.09 5.56
C ALA A 330 -20.69 13.27 5.93
N HIS A 331 -21.58 13.28 4.92
CA HIS A 331 -23.02 13.37 5.11
C HIS A 331 -23.60 12.20 5.91
N TYR A 332 -23.02 11.01 5.73
CA TYR A 332 -23.46 9.79 6.40
C TYR A 332 -22.33 9.20 7.23
N GLN A 333 -22.61 9.03 8.51
CA GLN A 333 -21.74 8.37 9.48
C GLN A 333 -22.52 7.25 10.14
N THR A 334 -21.88 6.10 10.29
CA THR A 334 -22.46 4.93 10.98
C THR A 334 -21.51 4.51 12.09
N GLU A 335 -22.05 4.23 13.25
CA GLU A 335 -21.32 3.56 14.32
C GLU A 335 -21.59 2.07 14.23
N LEU A 336 -20.52 1.28 14.06
CA LEU A 336 -20.60 -0.18 14.07
C LEU A 336 -20.00 -0.70 15.37
N GLU A 337 -20.74 -1.57 16.05
CA GLU A 337 -20.23 -2.34 17.17
C GLU A 337 -19.71 -3.67 16.63
N THR A 338 -18.40 -3.88 16.74
CA THR A 338 -17.77 -5.15 16.38
C THR A 338 -17.39 -5.89 17.65
N GLN A 339 -17.76 -7.16 17.74
CA GLN A 339 -17.26 -8.03 18.80
C GLN A 339 -15.83 -8.46 18.47
N GLY A 340 -14.87 -8.06 19.29
CA GLY A 340 -13.49 -8.51 19.20
C GLY A 340 -13.10 -9.24 20.48
N HIS A 341 -12.77 -10.54 20.39
CA HIS A 341 -12.17 -11.34 21.48
C HIS A 341 -12.73 -11.07 22.90
N GLY A 342 -14.06 -10.97 23.06
CA GLY A 342 -14.73 -10.76 24.35
C GLY A 342 -15.02 -9.31 24.74
N ASN A 343 -14.57 -8.32 23.96
CA ASN A 343 -14.86 -6.90 24.15
C ASN A 343 -15.66 -6.31 22.97
N THR A 344 -16.56 -5.37 23.27
CA THR A 344 -17.31 -4.60 22.25
C THR A 344 -16.50 -3.37 21.87
N HIS A 345 -16.05 -3.31 20.61
CA HIS A 345 -15.39 -2.13 20.06
C HIS A 345 -16.39 -1.33 19.22
N ARG A 346 -16.44 -0.01 19.44
CA ARG A 346 -17.28 0.91 18.66
C ARG A 346 -16.42 1.61 17.62
N HIS A 347 -16.71 1.37 16.35
CA HIS A 347 -16.05 1.99 15.22
C HIS A 347 -16.94 3.05 14.60
N ARG A 348 -16.38 4.20 14.24
CA ARG A 348 -17.04 5.22 13.43
C ARG A 348 -16.61 5.06 11.98
N LEU A 349 -17.59 4.90 11.10
CA LEU A 349 -17.38 4.76 9.67
C LEU A 349 -18.02 5.93 8.94
N THR A 350 -17.32 6.45 7.93
CA THR A 350 -17.95 7.27 6.89
C THR A 350 -18.21 6.42 5.67
N ASN A 351 -19.42 6.51 5.11
CA ASN A 351 -19.68 5.95 3.80
C ASN A 351 -18.88 6.78 2.78
N ALA A 352 -17.71 6.27 2.40
CA ALA A 352 -17.08 6.76 1.20
C ALA A 352 -18.02 6.32 0.08
N ASN A 353 -18.66 7.28 -0.61
CA ASN A 353 -18.84 7.10 -2.04
C ASN A 353 -17.40 7.01 -2.58
N ALA A 354 -16.80 5.82 -2.48
CA ALA A 354 -15.76 5.44 -3.40
C ALA A 354 -16.46 5.53 -4.74
N HIS A 355 -16.36 6.69 -5.40
CA HIS A 355 -16.15 6.67 -6.82
C HIS A 355 -14.82 5.93 -7.00
N ALA A 356 -14.85 4.60 -6.85
CA ALA A 356 -14.22 3.78 -7.85
C ALA A 356 -14.75 4.41 -9.14
N ARG A 357 -13.89 5.15 -9.84
CA ARG A 357 -14.11 5.36 -11.26
C ARG A 357 -14.10 3.96 -11.82
N THR A 358 -15.25 3.29 -11.80
CA THR A 358 -15.56 2.26 -12.74
C THR A 358 -15.39 2.96 -14.07
N HIS A 359 -14.28 2.69 -14.74
CA HIS A 359 -14.17 2.98 -16.14
C HIS A 359 -15.27 2.14 -16.79
N THR A 360 -16.44 2.74 -17.01
CA THR A 360 -17.49 2.16 -17.83
C THR A 360 -16.96 2.19 -19.26
N HIS A 361 -16.23 1.15 -19.65
CA HIS A 361 -15.95 0.92 -21.06
C HIS A 361 -17.25 0.47 -21.72
N THR A 362 -17.85 1.34 -22.53
CA THR A 362 -18.89 0.93 -23.47
C THR A 362 -18.22 0.07 -24.55
N HIS A 363 -18.24 -1.25 -24.39
CA HIS A 363 -17.86 -2.16 -25.47
C HIS A 363 -19.06 -2.35 -26.40
N THR A 364 -18.95 -1.85 -27.62
CA THR A 364 -19.83 -2.26 -28.72
C THR A 364 -19.31 -3.61 -29.24
N HIS A 365 -19.95 -4.70 -28.86
CA HIS A 365 -19.69 -6.00 -29.47
C HIS A 365 -20.42 -6.10 -30.81
N THR A 366 -19.68 -6.18 -31.91
CA THR A 366 -20.21 -6.62 -33.20
C THR A 366 -19.99 -8.12 -33.31
N HIS A 367 -21.05 -8.92 -33.10
CA HIS A 367 -21.01 -10.35 -33.43
C HIS A 367 -21.19 -10.53 -34.94
N THR A 368 -20.18 -11.04 -35.63
CA THR A 368 -20.32 -11.55 -37.00
C THR A 368 -20.59 -13.05 -36.91
N HIS A 369 -21.85 -13.47 -37.09
CA HIS A 369 -22.18 -14.87 -37.32
C HIS A 369 -21.99 -15.18 -38.81
N THR A 370 -21.08 -16.10 -39.13
CA THR A 370 -20.99 -16.71 -40.47
C THR A 370 -21.96 -17.88 -40.51
N HIS A 371 -23.15 -17.67 -41.09
CA HIS A 371 -23.99 -18.76 -41.55
C HIS A 371 -23.77 -18.95 -43.05
N THR A 372 -23.30 -20.13 -43.43
CA THR A 372 -23.28 -20.59 -44.82
C THR A 372 -24.70 -20.95 -45.21
N HIS A 373 -25.42 -20.06 -45.89
CA HIS A 373 -26.45 -20.45 -46.85
C HIS A 373 -26.60 -19.37 -47.94
N THR A 374 -26.73 -19.87 -49.16
CA THR A 374 -26.76 -19.17 -50.43
C THR A 374 -27.90 -18.13 -50.51
N HIS A 375 -27.57 -16.94 -51.05
CA HIS A 375 -28.42 -15.82 -51.49
C HIS A 375 -28.68 -14.61 -50.55
N THR A 376 -28.04 -13.50 -50.95
CA THR A 376 -28.49 -12.08 -51.07
C THR A 376 -29.42 -11.44 -50.02
N HIS A 377 -28.81 -10.65 -49.11
CA HIS A 377 -29.20 -9.31 -48.55
C HIS A 377 -28.80 -9.18 -47.06
N THR A 378 -28.16 -8.07 -46.69
CA THR A 378 -27.69 -7.78 -45.32
C THR A 378 -28.65 -6.80 -44.62
N HIS A 379 -29.21 -7.19 -43.47
CA HIS A 379 -29.87 -6.29 -42.51
C HIS A 379 -29.23 -6.44 -41.12
N THR A 380 -29.00 -5.32 -40.44
CA THR A 380 -28.40 -5.25 -39.09
C THR A 380 -29.47 -4.91 -38.06
N HIS A 381 -29.64 -5.76 -37.03
CA HIS A 381 -30.47 -5.47 -35.85
C HIS A 381 -29.63 -5.58 -34.57
N THR A 382 -29.87 -4.67 -33.61
CA THR A 382 -29.19 -4.59 -32.31
C THR A 382 -30.18 -4.93 -31.19
N HIS A 383 -29.86 -5.90 -30.33
CA HIS A 383 -30.59 -6.19 -29.08
C HIS A 383 -29.63 -6.23 -27.88
N THR A 384 -30.11 -5.76 -26.73
CA THR A 384 -29.37 -5.71 -25.45
C THR A 384 -30.06 -6.61 -24.42
N HIS A 385 -29.32 -7.53 -23.78
CA HIS A 385 -29.79 -8.30 -22.62
C HIS A 385 -28.79 -8.21 -21.47
N THR A 386 -29.30 -8.15 -20.23
CA THR A 386 -28.52 -8.10 -18.98
C THR A 386 -28.89 -9.32 -18.12
N HIS A 387 -27.91 -10.10 -17.66
CA HIS A 387 -28.09 -11.14 -16.64
C HIS A 387 -27.13 -10.95 -15.47
N THR A 388 -27.63 -11.19 -14.25
CA THR A 388 -26.89 -11.13 -12.98
C THR A 388 -26.95 -12.50 -12.32
N HIS A 389 -25.81 -13.08 -11.93
CA HIS A 389 -25.74 -14.28 -11.08
C HIS A 389 -25.01 -13.98 -9.77
N THR A 390 -25.58 -14.45 -8.66
CA THR A 390 -25.01 -14.36 -7.31
C THR A 390 -24.75 -15.78 -6.80
N HIS A 391 -23.54 -16.06 -6.28
CA HIS A 391 -23.25 -17.29 -5.55
C HIS A 391 -22.78 -16.98 -4.13
N THR A 392 -23.35 -17.70 -3.16
CA THR A 392 -23.06 -17.63 -1.72
C THR A 392 -22.50 -18.98 -1.28
N HIS A 393 -21.40 -18.99 -0.52
CA HIS A 393 -20.98 -20.16 0.26
C HIS A 393 -20.53 -19.76 1.66
N THR A 394 -21.05 -20.49 2.66
CA THR A 394 -20.82 -20.31 4.10
C THR A 394 -20.12 -21.56 4.62
N HIS A 395 -19.02 -21.43 5.37
CA HIS A 395 -18.58 -22.45 6.32
C HIS A 395 -17.87 -21.82 7.53
N THR A 396 -18.20 -22.34 8.71
CA THR A 396 -17.76 -21.88 10.04
C THR A 396 -16.84 -22.93 10.64
N HIS A 397 -15.65 -22.56 11.13
CA HIS A 397 -14.94 -23.33 12.16
C HIS A 397 -14.11 -22.41 13.07
N THR A 398 -14.15 -22.72 14.36
CA THR A 398 -13.61 -21.95 15.49
C THR A 398 -12.41 -22.69 16.06
N TYR A 399 -11.23 -22.06 16.13
CA TYR A 399 -10.16 -22.46 17.06
C TYR A 399 -9.31 -21.26 17.49
N THR A 400 -8.99 -21.24 18.78
CA THR A 400 -8.17 -20.27 19.53
C THR A 400 -6.74 -20.76 19.67
N LEU A 401 -5.73 -19.89 19.54
CA LEU A 401 -4.65 -19.65 20.55
C LEU A 401 -3.57 -18.67 20.03
N HIS A 402 -2.87 -18.09 21.01
CA HIS A 402 -1.91 -16.98 20.96
C HIS A 402 -0.62 -17.31 20.18
N ASP A 403 -0.02 -16.25 19.59
CA ASP A 403 1.41 -15.87 19.66
C ASP A 403 1.77 -14.90 18.50
N PHE A 404 2.54 -13.85 18.79
CA PHE A 404 3.17 -12.99 17.79
C PHE A 404 4.52 -13.61 17.41
N VAL A 405 4.99 -13.43 16.18
CA VAL A 405 6.29 -13.94 15.73
C VAL A 405 7.07 -12.80 15.11
N PHE A 406 8.22 -12.47 15.69
CA PHE A 406 9.15 -11.47 15.17
C PHE A 406 10.28 -12.17 14.40
N TRP A 407 10.65 -11.63 13.23
CA TRP A 407 11.77 -12.18 12.45
C TRP A 407 12.73 -11.09 12.00
N CYS A 408 14.00 -11.18 12.42
CA CYS A 408 15.09 -10.38 11.88
C CYS A 408 16.44 -11.10 11.99
N LEU A 409 17.24 -10.95 10.93
CA LEU A 409 18.66 -11.30 10.74
C LEU A 409 19.06 -12.77 11.04
N GLN A 410 19.66 -13.42 10.04
CA GLN A 410 20.27 -14.76 10.11
C GLN A 410 19.34 -15.98 10.28
N GLY A 411 18.06 -15.87 9.91
CA GLY A 411 17.19 -17.06 9.85
C GLY A 411 16.75 -17.63 11.20
N GLN A 412 16.97 -16.93 12.31
CA GLN A 412 16.48 -17.34 13.64
C GLN A 412 15.14 -16.69 13.96
N CYS A 413 14.15 -17.53 14.28
CA CYS A 413 12.79 -17.13 14.68
C CYS A 413 12.82 -16.64 16.13
N TRP A 414 12.29 -15.45 16.42
CA TRP A 414 12.11 -14.97 17.80
C TRP A 414 10.60 -14.92 18.10
N THR A 415 10.20 -15.68 19.12
CA THR A 415 8.84 -15.71 19.68
C THR A 415 8.58 -14.50 20.55
#